data_AF-A0A151R9P7-F1
#
_entry.id   AF-A0A151R9P7-F1
#
_cell.length_a   1.000
_cell.length_b   1.000
_cell.length_c   1.000
_cell.angle_alpha   90.00
_cell.angle_beta   90.00
_cell.angle_gamma   90.00
#
_symmetry.space_group_name_H-M   'P 1'
#
loop_
_entity.id
_entity.type
_entity.pdbx_description
1 polymer ?
#
loop_
_entity_poly.entity_id
_entity_poly.type
_entity_poly.pdbx_seq_one_letter_code
_entity_poly.pdbx_strand_id
1 'polypeptide(L)'
;LVLCGKSPGGNETAKTIKTSNALKLPDNGEFTLSLHSEVDKAVMQGSFQVHSYMNSLSTNQFGRLLIWSPLLTSTHDVVSHNFCKLPIGTVCVADAQTKGRGRSKNVLESPLGCLMFSFTLQMEDGRIVPLVQYVVSLAITEAIKDICDKNVSALF
;
A
#
# COMPACT_ATOMS: atom_id res chain seq x y z
N LEU A 1 -4.72 8.25 -7.42
CA LEU A 1 -4.94 7.32 -6.29
C LEU A 1 -6.15 6.47 -6.58
N VAL A 2 -5.99 5.15 -6.53
CA VAL A 2 -7.03 4.16 -6.78
C VAL A 2 -7.34 3.44 -5.48
N LEU A 3 -8.60 3.49 -5.06
CA LEU A 3 -9.08 2.85 -3.84
C LEU A 3 -9.71 1.48 -4.15
N CYS A 4 -9.38 0.47 -3.35
CA CYS A 4 -9.95 -0.86 -3.46
C CYS A 4 -10.16 -1.47 -2.07
N GLY A 5 -11.35 -2.01 -1.80
CA GLY A 5 -11.63 -2.78 -0.60
C GLY A 5 -11.68 -4.28 -0.88
N LYS A 6 -11.20 -5.08 0.07
CA LYS A 6 -11.22 -6.55 0.01
C LYS A 6 -12.64 -7.14 0.07
N SER A 7 -13.54 -6.49 0.79
CA SER A 7 -14.92 -6.95 1.04
C SER A 7 -15.94 -5.90 0.58
N PRO A 8 -17.24 -6.25 0.50
CA PRO A 8 -18.29 -5.26 0.22
C PRO A 8 -18.21 -4.03 1.14
N GLY A 9 -18.08 -4.23 2.46
CA GLY A 9 -17.90 -3.13 3.42
C GLY A 9 -16.59 -2.34 3.23
N GLY A 10 -15.52 -3.01 2.79
CA GLY A 10 -14.28 -2.33 2.39
C GLY A 10 -14.49 -1.43 1.16
N ASN A 11 -15.26 -1.88 0.18
CA ASN A 11 -15.60 -1.10 -1.01
C ASN A 11 -16.53 0.08 -0.68
N GLU A 12 -17.45 -0.08 0.27
CA GLU A 12 -18.25 1.03 0.79
C GLU A 12 -17.36 2.07 1.47
N THR A 13 -16.41 1.62 2.29
CA THR A 13 -15.42 2.51 2.91
C THR A 13 -14.62 3.28 1.86
N ALA A 14 -14.16 2.60 0.80
CA ALA A 14 -13.48 3.24 -0.33
C ALA A 14 -14.34 4.31 -1.01
N LYS A 15 -15.63 4.03 -1.23
CA LYS A 15 -16.61 5.00 -1.76
C LYS A 15 -16.76 6.20 -0.84
N THR A 16 -16.94 6.00 0.46
CA THR A 16 -17.07 7.08 1.44
C THR A 16 -15.84 7.97 1.44
N ILE A 17 -14.63 7.38 1.43
CA ILE A 17 -13.38 8.13 1.36
C ILE A 17 -13.34 8.97 0.07
N LYS A 18 -13.70 8.38 -1.08
CA LYS A 18 -13.77 9.09 -2.36
C LYS A 18 -14.74 10.29 -2.30
N THR A 19 -15.98 10.07 -1.88
CA THR A 19 -17.02 11.11 -1.89
C THR A 19 -16.77 12.22 -0.88
N SER A 20 -16.13 11.91 0.25
CA SER A 20 -15.83 12.91 1.29
C SER A 20 -14.84 13.98 0.83
N ASN A 21 -14.06 13.73 -0.24
CA ASN A 21 -12.91 14.55 -0.65
C ASN A 21 -11.96 14.91 0.50
N ALA A 22 -11.96 14.09 1.57
CA ALA A 22 -11.23 14.42 2.78
C ALA A 22 -9.74 14.10 2.65
N LEU A 23 -9.31 13.24 1.72
CA LEU A 23 -7.90 12.89 1.57
C LEU A 23 -7.09 14.09 1.05
N LYS A 24 -6.01 14.41 1.77
CA LYS A 24 -4.95 15.27 1.28
C LYS A 24 -4.21 14.50 0.20
N LEU A 25 -4.38 14.91 -1.05
CA LEU A 25 -3.70 14.31 -2.19
C LEU A 25 -2.22 14.73 -2.20
N PRO A 26 -1.30 13.86 -2.65
CA PRO A 26 0.07 14.27 -2.90
C PRO A 26 0.05 15.34 -4.00
N ASP A 27 0.68 16.49 -3.78
CA ASP A 27 0.79 17.61 -4.74
C ASP A 27 -0.55 18.16 -5.30
N ASN A 28 -0.79 19.47 -5.13
CA ASN A 28 -2.10 20.16 -5.26
C ASN A 28 -2.79 20.14 -6.65
N GLY A 29 -2.54 19.19 -7.56
CA GLY A 29 -3.25 19.11 -8.84
C GLY A 29 -3.01 17.91 -9.75
N GLU A 30 -2.00 17.06 -9.50
CA GLU A 30 -1.66 15.96 -10.43
C GLU A 30 -2.39 14.64 -10.16
N PHE A 31 -3.02 14.53 -8.99
CA PHE A 31 -3.63 13.27 -8.57
C PHE A 31 -5.15 13.39 -8.51
N THR A 32 -5.82 12.37 -9.03
CA THR A 32 -7.27 12.17 -8.89
C THR A 32 -7.55 10.95 -8.02
N LEU A 33 -8.73 10.91 -7.42
CA LEU A 33 -9.18 9.79 -6.59
C LEU A 33 -10.24 8.98 -7.33
N SER A 34 -9.94 7.72 -7.58
CA SER A 34 -10.81 6.80 -8.32
C SER A 34 -11.01 5.50 -7.55
N LEU A 35 -12.13 4.82 -7.77
CA LEU A 35 -12.33 3.44 -7.33
C LEU A 35 -11.68 2.49 -8.33
N HIS A 36 -11.21 1.34 -7.87
CA HIS A 36 -10.64 0.31 -8.75
C HIS A 36 -11.60 -0.10 -9.89
N SER A 37 -12.91 -0.08 -9.65
CA SER A 37 -13.93 -0.39 -10.68
C SER A 37 -14.05 0.66 -11.79
N GLU A 38 -13.47 1.85 -11.60
CA GLU A 38 -13.58 2.99 -12.52
C GLU A 38 -12.31 3.17 -13.37
N VAL A 39 -11.26 2.41 -13.10
CA VAL A 39 -9.97 2.54 -13.78
C VAL A 39 -9.93 1.62 -15.00
N ASP A 40 -9.42 2.16 -16.11
CA ASP A 40 -9.29 1.41 -17.35
C ASP A 40 -8.30 0.25 -17.21
N LYS A 41 -8.61 -0.89 -17.81
CA LYS A 41 -7.77 -2.10 -17.76
C LYS A 41 -6.41 -1.88 -18.43
N ALA A 42 -6.33 -0.97 -19.41
CA ALA A 42 -5.07 -0.62 -20.06
C ALA A 42 -4.08 0.05 -19.09
N VAL A 43 -4.57 0.88 -18.16
CA VAL A 43 -3.73 1.52 -17.12
C VAL A 43 -3.24 0.51 -16.09
N MET A 44 -3.95 -0.60 -15.94
CA MET A 44 -3.62 -1.69 -15.02
C MET A 44 -2.67 -2.75 -15.64
N GLN A 45 -2.32 -2.61 -16.91
CA GLN A 45 -1.46 -3.56 -17.60
C GLN A 45 0.01 -3.30 -17.23
N GLY A 46 0.65 -4.28 -16.58
CA GLY A 46 2.05 -4.16 -16.14
C GLY A 46 2.24 -3.45 -14.79
N SER A 47 1.15 -3.08 -14.10
CA SER A 47 1.18 -2.51 -12.76
C SER A 47 0.93 -3.55 -11.66
N PHE A 48 0.97 -3.10 -10.40
CA PHE A 48 0.59 -3.92 -9.25
C PHE A 48 -0.79 -4.59 -9.44
N GLN A 49 -0.83 -5.91 -9.30
CA GLN A 49 -2.01 -6.72 -9.56
C GLN A 49 -3.00 -6.67 -8.38
N VAL A 50 -3.77 -5.58 -8.29
CA VAL A 50 -4.74 -5.31 -7.20
C VAL A 50 -5.71 -6.48 -6.98
N HIS A 51 -6.24 -7.07 -8.05
CA HIS A 51 -7.18 -8.20 -7.92
C HIS A 51 -6.52 -9.45 -7.33
N SER A 52 -5.31 -9.79 -7.78
CA SER A 52 -4.55 -10.94 -7.26
C SER A 52 -4.19 -10.72 -5.79
N TYR A 53 -3.73 -9.52 -5.45
CA TYR A 53 -3.48 -9.10 -4.07
C TYR A 53 -4.70 -9.30 -3.19
N MET A 54 -5.85 -8.73 -3.59
CA MET A 54 -7.08 -8.85 -2.82
C MET A 54 -7.49 -10.31 -2.69
N ASN A 55 -7.46 -11.12 -3.75
CA ASN A 55 -7.86 -12.53 -3.67
C ASN A 55 -6.98 -13.35 -2.73
N SER A 56 -5.67 -13.09 -2.73
CA SER A 56 -4.69 -13.85 -1.94
C SER A 56 -4.61 -13.40 -0.48
N LEU A 57 -5.03 -12.16 -0.19
CA LEU A 57 -4.96 -11.59 1.16
C LEU A 57 -5.92 -12.29 2.13
N SER A 58 -5.35 -12.92 3.16
CA SER A 58 -6.07 -13.67 4.21
C SER A 58 -6.15 -12.96 5.56
N THR A 59 -5.53 -11.78 5.69
CA THR A 59 -5.48 -11.00 6.92
C THR A 59 -6.86 -10.47 7.33
N ASN A 60 -7.05 -10.27 8.63
CA ASN A 60 -8.31 -9.74 9.18
C ASN A 60 -8.35 -8.19 9.25
N GLN A 61 -7.21 -7.52 9.21
CA GLN A 61 -7.11 -6.07 9.38
C GLN A 61 -6.21 -5.40 8.34
N PHE A 62 -4.93 -5.77 8.29
CA PHE A 62 -3.94 -5.13 7.40
C PHE A 62 -4.17 -5.46 5.93
N GLY A 63 -4.14 -4.47 5.06
CA GLY A 63 -4.23 -4.63 3.60
C GLY A 63 -5.63 -4.71 3.03
N ARG A 64 -6.65 -4.80 3.89
CA ARG A 64 -8.05 -4.98 3.44
C ARG A 64 -8.64 -3.74 2.78
N LEU A 65 -8.06 -2.56 3.02
CA LEU A 65 -8.25 -1.37 2.22
C LEU A 65 -6.91 -1.03 1.57
N LEU A 66 -6.90 -0.92 0.25
CA LEU A 66 -5.73 -0.63 -0.56
C LEU A 66 -5.89 0.73 -1.25
N ILE A 67 -4.81 1.50 -1.23
CA ILE A 67 -4.59 2.68 -2.06
C ILE A 67 -3.46 2.36 -3.02
N TRP A 68 -3.72 2.33 -4.32
CA TRP A 68 -2.69 2.12 -5.34
C TRP A 68 -2.52 3.36 -6.22
N SER A 69 -1.32 3.55 -6.77
CA SER A 69 -1.06 4.54 -7.81
C SER A 69 0.15 4.09 -8.64
N PRO A 70 0.15 4.29 -9.97
CA PRO A 70 1.30 3.92 -10.80
C PRO A 70 2.55 4.74 -10.46
N LEU A 71 2.36 6.00 -10.05
CA LEU A 71 3.44 6.88 -9.63
C LEU A 71 3.01 7.61 -8.35
N LEU A 72 3.92 7.79 -7.40
CA LEU A 72 3.76 8.68 -6.25
C LEU A 72 5.04 9.45 -5.98
N THR A 73 4.94 10.54 -5.23
CA THR A 73 6.13 11.11 -4.59
C THR A 73 6.61 10.19 -3.47
N SER A 74 5.72 9.82 -2.55
CA SER A 74 5.99 8.86 -1.48
C SER A 74 4.72 8.19 -0.95
N THR A 75 4.71 6.86 -0.86
CA THR A 75 3.62 6.11 -0.19
C THR A 75 3.50 6.51 1.29
N HIS A 76 4.63 6.80 1.94
CA HIS A 76 4.67 7.24 3.33
C HIS A 76 4.00 8.61 3.51
N ASP A 77 4.13 9.52 2.54
CA ASP A 77 3.46 10.82 2.59
C ASP A 77 1.95 10.64 2.47
N VAL A 78 1.48 9.81 1.54
CA VAL A 78 0.04 9.51 1.42
C VAL A 78 -0.53 9.02 2.74
N VAL A 79 0.13 8.05 3.38
CA VAL A 79 -0.35 7.46 4.63
C VAL A 79 -0.26 8.44 5.80
N SER A 80 0.87 9.11 6.00
CA SER A 80 1.08 9.98 7.16
C SER A 80 0.18 11.22 7.16
N HIS A 81 -0.01 11.87 5.99
CA HIS A 81 -0.88 13.04 5.87
C HIS A 81 -2.37 12.72 6.05
N ASN A 82 -2.75 11.45 5.91
CA ASN A 82 -4.13 10.99 5.93
C ASN A 82 -4.45 9.98 7.03
N PHE A 83 -3.51 9.72 7.95
CA PHE A 83 -3.62 8.65 8.94
C PHE A 83 -4.97 8.63 9.67
N CYS A 84 -5.44 9.78 10.17
CA CYS A 84 -6.69 9.88 10.92
C CYS A 84 -7.97 9.68 10.07
N LYS A 85 -7.84 9.64 8.74
CA LYS A 85 -8.95 9.50 7.77
C LYS A 85 -8.98 8.11 7.15
N LEU A 86 -7.94 7.31 7.38
CA LEU A 86 -7.81 5.97 6.84
C LEU A 86 -8.06 4.96 7.96
N PRO A 87 -8.83 3.89 7.71
CA PRO A 87 -8.93 2.77 8.63
C PRO A 87 -7.54 2.22 9.01
N ILE A 88 -7.39 1.73 10.24
CA ILE A 88 -6.16 1.07 10.67
C ILE A 88 -5.93 -0.18 9.83
N GLY A 89 -4.70 -0.36 9.36
CA GLY A 89 -4.32 -1.42 8.45
C GLY A 89 -4.50 -1.08 6.96
N THR A 90 -4.90 0.15 6.61
CA THR A 90 -4.90 0.59 5.21
C THR A 90 -3.49 0.53 4.64
N VAL A 91 -3.33 -0.07 3.46
CA VAL A 91 -2.04 -0.18 2.76
C VAL A 91 -2.05 0.76 1.56
N CYS A 92 -0.95 1.48 1.35
CA CYS A 92 -0.69 2.27 0.15
C CYS A 92 0.48 1.64 -0.62
N VAL A 93 0.30 1.36 -1.91
CA VAL A 93 1.30 0.80 -2.82
C VAL A 93 1.53 1.76 -3.98
N ALA A 94 2.78 1.87 -4.44
CA ALA A 94 3.12 2.54 -5.68
C ALA A 94 3.94 1.63 -6.59
N ASP A 95 3.79 1.74 -7.91
CA ASP A 95 4.69 1.04 -8.84
C ASP A 95 6.03 1.78 -8.98
N ALA A 96 6.02 3.11 -8.85
CA ALA A 96 7.22 3.97 -8.85
C ALA A 96 7.09 5.12 -7.82
N GLN A 97 8.22 5.54 -7.23
CA GLN A 97 8.29 6.73 -6.36
C GLN A 97 9.36 7.73 -6.82
N THR A 98 9.01 9.01 -6.92
CA THR A 98 9.93 10.09 -7.34
C THR A 98 10.67 10.77 -6.18
N LYS A 99 10.13 10.69 -4.95
CA LYS A 99 10.69 11.32 -3.74
C LYS A 99 10.70 10.34 -2.57
N GLY A 100 11.08 9.09 -2.85
CA GLY A 100 11.29 8.06 -1.84
C GLY A 100 12.37 8.49 -0.84
N ARG A 101 12.15 8.22 0.45
CA ARG A 101 13.05 8.63 1.53
C ARG A 101 13.37 7.46 2.44
N GLY A 102 14.66 7.22 2.63
CA GLY A 102 15.20 6.36 3.66
C GLY A 102 15.47 7.12 4.95
N ARG A 103 16.24 6.49 5.84
CA ARG A 103 16.68 7.11 7.10
C ARG A 103 17.66 8.25 6.85
N SER A 104 17.70 9.18 7.80
CA SER A 104 18.66 10.29 7.80
C SER A 104 18.67 11.13 6.51
N LYS A 105 17.49 11.27 5.87
CA LYS A 105 17.29 12.00 4.60
C LYS A 105 17.95 11.37 3.37
N ASN A 106 18.37 10.10 3.45
CA ASN A 106 18.83 9.38 2.27
C ASN A 106 17.70 9.26 1.25
N VAL A 107 18.03 9.47 -0.02
CA VAL A 107 17.10 9.22 -1.13
C VAL A 107 16.94 7.70 -1.28
N LEU A 108 15.71 7.26 -1.45
CA LEU A 108 15.40 5.87 -1.79
C LEU A 108 14.93 5.84 -3.25
N GLU A 109 15.83 5.43 -4.14
CA GLU A 109 15.50 5.16 -5.54
C GLU A 109 14.46 4.03 -5.62
N SER A 110 13.38 4.27 -6.34
CA SER A 110 12.18 3.41 -6.34
C SER A 110 11.55 3.32 -7.74
N PRO A 111 12.25 2.74 -8.73
CA PRO A 111 11.75 2.57 -10.09
C PRO A 111 10.69 1.45 -10.18
N LEU A 112 10.07 1.32 -11.36
CA LEU A 112 9.16 0.22 -11.67
C LEU A 112 9.79 -1.15 -11.38
N GLY A 113 9.01 -2.04 -10.78
CA GLY A 113 9.43 -3.39 -10.38
C GLY A 113 9.84 -3.50 -8.91
N CYS A 114 10.06 -2.38 -8.22
CA CYS A 114 10.20 -2.36 -6.76
C CYS A 114 8.83 -2.48 -6.08
N LEU A 115 8.79 -3.14 -4.92
CA LEU A 115 7.59 -3.20 -4.09
C LEU A 115 7.65 -2.12 -3.01
N MET A 116 7.15 -0.91 -3.30
CA MET A 116 7.04 0.15 -2.30
C MET A 116 5.65 0.16 -1.70
N PHE A 117 5.60 0.05 -0.37
CA PHE A 117 4.34 0.16 0.36
C PHE A 117 4.52 0.84 1.72
N SER A 118 3.43 1.43 2.20
CA SER A 118 3.29 1.97 3.55
C SER A 118 1.92 1.56 4.10
N PHE A 119 1.77 1.47 5.42
CA PHE A 119 0.47 1.11 6.01
C PHE A 119 0.19 1.87 7.31
N THR A 120 -1.09 2.01 7.64
CA THR A 120 -1.51 2.59 8.92
C THR A 120 -1.42 1.55 10.03
N LEU A 121 -0.82 1.93 11.15
CA LEU A 121 -0.73 1.13 12.37
C LEU A 121 -1.03 2.03 13.57
N GLN A 122 -1.80 1.53 14.51
CA GLN A 122 -2.04 2.18 15.80
C GLN A 122 -1.53 1.28 16.91
N MET A 123 -0.83 1.86 17.88
CA MET A 123 -0.32 1.16 19.05
C MET A 123 -0.64 2.00 20.29
N GLU A 124 -1.04 1.33 21.37
CA GLU A 124 -1.33 2.00 22.65
C GLU A 124 -0.04 2.40 23.36
N ASP A 125 0.97 1.51 23.35
CA ASP A 125 2.27 1.78 23.96
C ASP A 125 3.28 2.30 22.93
N GLY A 126 3.58 3.60 23.02
CA GLY A 126 4.58 4.25 22.16
C GLY A 126 6.01 3.69 22.31
N ARG A 127 6.33 3.06 23.45
CA ARG A 127 7.68 2.55 23.74
C ARG A 127 8.06 1.36 22.86
N ILE A 128 7.06 0.62 22.37
CA ILE A 128 7.27 -0.56 21.51
C ILE A 128 7.16 -0.22 20.01
N VAL A 129 6.80 1.01 19.64
CA VAL A 129 6.78 1.46 18.23
C VAL A 129 8.12 1.24 17.53
N PRO A 130 9.30 1.51 18.15
CA PRO A 130 10.58 1.19 17.53
C PRO A 130 10.78 -0.29 17.22
N LEU A 131 10.06 -1.20 17.89
CA LEU A 131 10.19 -2.64 17.65
C LEU A 131 9.49 -3.08 16.35
N VAL A 132 8.52 -2.30 15.86
CA VAL A 132 7.79 -2.57 14.62
C VAL A 132 8.74 -2.74 13.43
N GLN A 133 9.84 -1.98 13.40
CA GLN A 133 10.83 -2.10 12.32
C GLN A 133 11.39 -3.54 12.21
N TYR A 134 11.61 -4.22 13.35
CA TYR A 134 12.16 -5.57 13.38
C TYR A 134 11.11 -6.60 13.00
N VAL A 135 9.87 -6.41 13.45
CA VAL A 135 8.75 -7.27 13.06
C VAL A 135 8.53 -7.20 11.55
N VAL A 136 8.56 -6.00 10.97
CA VAL A 136 8.43 -5.81 9.51
C VAL A 136 9.60 -6.45 8.76
N SER A 137 10.85 -6.28 9.23
CA SER A 137 12.02 -6.94 8.63
C SER A 137 11.94 -8.46 8.68
N LEU A 138 11.48 -9.03 9.80
CA LEU A 138 11.28 -10.47 9.94
C LEU A 138 10.20 -10.97 8.97
N ALA A 139 9.04 -10.31 8.93
CA ALA A 139 7.95 -10.68 8.02
C ALA A 139 8.35 -10.63 6.54
N ILE A 140 9.14 -9.62 6.13
CA ILE A 140 9.67 -9.54 4.76
C ILE A 140 10.64 -10.70 4.49
N THR A 141 11.52 -11.02 5.44
CA THR A 141 12.50 -12.11 5.30
C THR A 141 11.78 -13.46 5.18
N GLU A 142 10.77 -13.71 6.02
CA GLU A 142 9.95 -14.92 5.97
C GLU A 142 9.18 -15.03 4.65
N ALA A 143 8.60 -13.93 4.16
CA ALA A 143 7.89 -13.92 2.88
C ALA A 143 8.82 -14.24 1.70
N ILE A 144 10.02 -13.66 1.67
CA ILE A 144 11.02 -13.96 0.63
C ILE A 144 11.43 -15.44 0.70
N LYS A 145 11.70 -15.95 1.91
CA LYS A 145 12.07 -17.35 2.11
C LYS A 145 10.98 -18.31 1.62
N ASP A 146 9.72 -18.05 1.99
CA ASP A 146 8.57 -18.85 1.56
C ASP A 146 8.42 -18.89 0.04
N ILE A 147 8.65 -17.78 -0.65
CA ILE A 147 8.65 -17.72 -2.12
C ILE A 147 9.80 -18.55 -2.71
N CYS A 148 11.01 -18.43 -2.15
CA CYS A 148 12.17 -19.20 -2.60
C CYS A 148 11.95 -20.71 -2.43
N ASP A 149 11.45 -21.15 -1.27
CA ASP A 149 11.23 -22.57 -0.96
C ASP A 149 10.16 -23.19 -1.87
N LYS A 150 9.08 -22.44 -2.16
CA LYS A 150 8.03 -22.86 -3.13
C LYS A 150 8.56 -22.98 -4.56
N ASN A 151 9.48 -22.10 -4.96
CA ASN A 151 10.07 -22.15 -6.29
C ASN A 151 11.08 -23.31 -6.43
N VAL A 152 11.80 -23.67 -5.37
CA VAL A 152 12.72 -24.83 -5.37
C VAL A 152 11.93 -26.15 -5.42
N SER A 153 10.81 -26.24 -4.70
CA SER A 153 9.95 -27.43 -4.73
C SER A 153 9.17 -27.62 -6.05
N ALA A 154 9.05 -26.58 -6.88
CA ALA A 154 8.47 -26.67 -8.23
C ALA A 154 9.47 -27.11 -9.32
N LEU A 155 10.76 -27.22 -8.97
CA LEU A 155 11.85 -27.62 -9.87
C LEU A 155 12.30 -29.09 -9.71
N PHE A 156 11.66 -29.83 -8.80
CA PHE A 156 11.85 -31.27 -8.58
C PHE A 156 10.51 -31.99 -8.63
#